data_AF-A0A803R248-F1
#
_entry.id   AF-A0A803R248-F1
#
_cell.length_a   1.000
_cell.length_b   1.000
_cell.length_c   1.000
_cell.angle_alpha   90.00
_cell.angle_beta   90.00
_cell.angle_gamma   90.00
#
_symmetry.space_group_name_H-M   'P 1'
#
loop_
_entity.id
_entity.type
_entity.pdbx_description
1 polymer ?
#
loop_
_entity_poly.entity_id
_entity_poly.type
_entity_poly.pdbx_seq_one_letter_code
_entity_poly.pdbx_strand_id
1 'polypeptide(L)' 'MNITVGPKEEKQLMSGVFTIADIYCRGCGEVLGWKYIIAHDHAQRFKEGKFILEIAKIAKLY' A
#
# COMPACT_ATOMS: atom_id res chain seq x y z
N MET A 1 -12.15 3.02 -11.27
CA MET A 1 -11.19 2.51 -10.27
C MET A 1 -10.10 1.77 -11.03
N ASN A 2 -8.86 2.28 -11.02
CA ASN A 2 -7.76 1.84 -11.90
C ASN A 2 -6.73 0.95 -11.17
N ILE A 3 -7.04 0.59 -9.93
CA ILE A 3 -6.21 -0.26 -9.08
C ILE A 3 -7.04 -1.43 -8.54
N THR A 4 -6.38 -2.55 -8.28
CA THR A 4 -6.93 -3.69 -7.55
C THR A 4 -6.16 -3.87 -6.25
N VAL A 5 -6.86 -4.24 -5.17
CA VAL A 5 -6.26 -4.43 -3.85
C VAL A 5 -6.05 -5.93 -3.61
N GLY A 6 -4.85 -6.28 -3.20
CA GLY A 6 -4.44 -7.65 -2.88
C GLY A 6 -5.00 -8.17 -1.56
N PRO A 7 -4.57 -9.38 -1.16
CA PRO A 7 -4.85 -9.92 0.16
C PRO A 7 -4.26 -9.02 1.25
N LYS A 8 -4.88 -9.07 2.43
CA LYS A 8 -4.37 -8.39 3.62
C LYS A 8 -3.26 -9.23 4.22
N GLU A 9 -2.13 -8.60 4.51
CA GLU A 9 -0.97 -9.25 5.11
C GLU A 9 -0.45 -8.42 6.28
N GLU A 10 -0.07 -9.09 7.37
CA GLU A 10 0.63 -8.44 8.47
C GLU A 10 2.11 -8.29 8.12
N LYS A 11 2.65 -7.08 8.27
CA LYS A 11 4.05 -6.77 7.96
C LYS A 11 4.68 -5.91 9.04
N GLN A 12 5.87 -6.31 9.47
CA GLN A 12 6.74 -5.49 10.29
C GLN A 12 7.38 -4.40 9.41
N LEU A 13 7.07 -3.13 9.70
CA LEU A 13 7.69 -1.96 9.07
C LEU A 13 8.56 -1.21 10.09
N MET A 14 9.33 -0.24 9.63
CA MET A 14 10.20 0.55 10.53
C MET A 14 9.44 1.21 11.69
N SER A 15 8.19 1.63 11.47
CA SER A 15 7.37 2.30 12.49
C SER A 15 6.42 1.36 13.25
N GLY A 16 6.62 0.04 13.19
CA GLY A 16 5.79 -0.96 13.87
C GLY A 16 5.10 -1.95 12.94
N VAL A 17 4.20 -2.76 13.51
CA VAL A 17 3.44 -3.81 12.81
C VAL A 17 2.15 -3.22 12.23
N PHE A 18 1.90 -3.52 10.96
CA PHE A 18 0.71 -3.08 10.24
C PHE A 18 0.11 -4.24 9.45
N THR A 19 -1.21 -4.28 9.38
CA THR A 19 -1.88 -5.01 8.30
C THR A 19 -1.89 -4.12 7.06
N ILE A 20 -1.27 -4.56 5.98
CA ILE A 20 -1.22 -3.86 4.69
C ILE A 20 -1.89 -4.69 3.60
N ALA A 21 -2.15 -4.08 2.44
CA ALA A 21 -2.53 -4.82 1.24
C ALA A 21 -1.84 -4.21 0.03
N ASP A 22 -1.27 -5.06 -0.82
CA ASP A 22 -0.64 -4.63 -2.07
C ASP A 22 -1.67 -4.04 -3.03
N ILE A 23 -1.19 -3.16 -3.89
CA ILE A 23 -2.00 -2.45 -4.87
C ILE A 23 -1.41 -2.71 -6.23
N TYR A 24 -2.26 -3.22 -7.11
CA TYR A 24 -1.89 -3.58 -8.46
C TYR A 24 -2.56 -2.63 -9.43
N CYS A 25 -1.86 -2.29 -10.51
CA CYS A 25 -2.45 -1.60 -11.64
C CYS A 25 -3.46 -2.53 -12.31
N ARG A 26 -4.71 -2.09 -12.48
CA ARG A 26 -5.73 -2.90 -13.16
C ARG A 26 -5.40 -3.17 -14.63
N GLY A 27 -4.63 -2.29 -15.27
CA GLY A 27 -4.29 -2.39 -16.68
C GLY A 27 -3.15 -3.36 -17.01
N CYS A 28 -2.11 -3.42 -16.16
CA CYS A 28 -0.94 -4.27 -16.40
C CYS A 28 -0.69 -5.34 -15.32
N GLY A 29 -1.42 -5.31 -14.21
CA GLY A 29 -1.25 -6.24 -13.09
C GLY A 29 -0.01 -5.99 -12.24
N GLU A 30 0.78 -4.96 -12.53
CA GLU A 30 2.01 -4.66 -11.80
C GLU A 30 1.74 -4.06 -10.42
N VAL A 31 2.55 -4.43 -9.43
CA VAL A 31 2.48 -3.88 -8.06
C VAL A 31 2.95 -2.43 -8.07
N LEU A 32 2.03 -1.50 -7.84
CA LEU A 32 2.28 -0.07 -7.73
C LEU A 32 2.74 0.34 -6.32
N GLY A 33 2.44 -0.47 -5.32
CA GLY A 33 2.73 -0.20 -3.92
C GLY A 33 1.75 -0.91 -3.00
N TRP A 34 1.45 -0.31 -1.85
CA TRP A 34 0.60 -0.92 -0.83
C TRP A 34 -0.19 0.12 -0.02
N LYS A 35 -1.26 -0.34 0.61
CA LYS A 35 -2.17 0.46 1.45
C LYS A 35 -2.05 -0.01 2.90
N TYR A 36 -2.03 0.94 3.84
CA TYR A 36 -2.25 0.62 5.25
C TYR A 36 -3.73 0.27 5.49
N ILE A 37 -3.99 -0.92 6.01
CA ILE A 37 -5.34 -1.40 6.33
C ILE A 37 -5.62 -1.25 7.81
N ILE A 38 -4.71 -1.73 8.66
CA ILE A 38 -4.82 -1.62 10.13
C ILE A 38 -3.46 -1.25 10.70
N ALA A 39 -3.44 -0.29 11.62
CA ALA A 39 -2.32 -0.01 12.49
C ALA A 39 -2.57 -0.64 13.86
N HIS A 40 -1.63 -1.46 14.34
CA HIS A 40 -1.78 -2.12 15.65
C HIS A 40 -1.50 -1.15 16.81
N ASP A 41 -0.78 -0.06 16.53
CA ASP A 41 -0.56 1.04 17.45
C ASP A 41 -1.54 2.19 17.15
N HIS A 42 -2.28 2.62 18.18
CA HIS A 42 -3.22 3.73 18.10
C HIS A 42 -2.57 5.03 17.64
N ALA A 43 -1.32 5.29 18.03
CA ALA A 43 -0.56 6.47 17.61
C ALA A 43 -0.30 6.48 16.09
N GLN A 44 -0.40 5.33 15.41
CA GLN A 44 -0.15 5.16 13.98
C GLN A 44 -1.44 5.02 13.14
N ARG A 45 -2.63 5.05 13.75
CA ARG A 45 -3.94 4.94 13.06
C ARG A 45 -4.15 5.97 11.96
N PHE A 46 -3.52 7.14 12.07
CA PHE A 46 -3.55 8.16 11.01
C PHE A 46 -2.95 7.70 9.67
N LYS A 47 -2.26 6.55 9.64
CA LYS A 47 -1.75 5.91 8.43
C LYS A 47 -2.80 5.01 7.77
N GLU A 48 -3.78 4.49 8.50
CA GLU A 48 -4.83 3.65 7.93
C GLU A 48 -5.54 4.37 6.79
N GLY A 49 -5.78 3.66 5.69
CA GLY A 49 -6.34 4.25 4.49
C GLY A 49 -5.32 4.90 3.55
N LYS A 50 -4.12 5.25 4.02
CA LYS A 50 -3.07 5.87 3.19
C LYS A 50 -2.37 4.86 2.30
N PHE A 51 -1.82 5.40 1.22
CA PHE A 51 -1.18 4.68 0.13
C PHE A 51 0.30 5.02 0.08
N ILE A 52 1.15 4.00 -0.01
CA ILE A 52 2.56 4.14 -0.35
C ILE A 52 2.73 3.57 -1.75
N LEU A 53 3.16 4.42 -2.66
CA LEU A 53 3.26 4.10 -4.08
C LEU A 53 4.66 4.39 -4.60
N GLU A 54 5.11 3.57 -5.53
CA GLU A 54 6.40 3.73 -6.19
C GLU A 54 6.22 4.62 -7.44
N ILE A 55 6.72 5.86 -7.38
CA ILE A 55 6.52 6.86 -8.44
C ILE A 55 7.03 6.37 -9.80
N ALA A 56 8.17 5.67 -9.82
CA ALA A 56 8.76 5.11 -11.04
C ALA A 56 7.81 4.15 -11.79
N LYS A 57 6.88 3.51 -11.09
CA LYS A 57 5.89 2.58 -11.67
C LYS A 57 4.60 3.26 -12.12
N ILE A 58 4.39 4.51 -11.73
CA ILE A 58 3.17 5.27 -12.01
C ILE A 58 3.42 6.34 -13.06
N ALA A 59 4.62 6.92 -13.08
CA ALA A 59 5.02 7.92 -14.05
C ALA A 59 6.28 7.46 -14.78
N LYS A 60 6.17 7.30 -16.10
CA LYS A 60 7.36 7.36 -16.96
C LYS A 60 7.80 8.82 -17.01
N LEU A 61 8.82 9.16 -16.24
CA LEU A 61 9.56 10.41 -16.42
C LEU A 61 10.31 10.29 -17.75
N TYR A 62 9.75 10.89 -18.80
CA TYR A 62 10.43 11.13 -20.08
C TYR A 62 11.16 12.47 -20.02
#